data_AF-A0A957AWF8-F1
#
_entry.id   AF-A0A957AWF8-F1
#
_cell.length_a   1.000
_cell.length_b   1.000
_cell.length_c   1.000
_cell.angle_alpha   90.00
_cell.angle_beta   90.00
_cell.angle_gamma   90.00
#
_symmetry.space_group_name_H-M   'P 1'
#
loop_
_entity.id
_entity.type
_entity.pdbx_description
1 polymer ?
#
loop_
_entity_poly.entity_id
_entity_poly.type
_entity_poly.pdbx_seq_one_letter_code
_entity_poly.pdbx_strand_id
1 'polypeptide(L)'
;MMVTPDGHSRLEMSRFLAPPVVADHRNAPVNALGYLRVMFTVEDIDGTLARLSKHGAELVGEVVQHEDTYRLCYIRGLEGIIIGIAQDLGQ
;
A
#
# COMPACT_ATOMS: atom_id res chain seq x y z
N MET A 1 11.22 -11.17 6.55
CA MET A 1 10.63 -11.17 5.18
C MET A 1 9.17 -11.54 5.29
N MET A 2 8.28 -10.74 4.70
CA MET A 2 6.87 -11.07 4.57
C MET A 2 6.64 -11.80 3.25
N VAL A 3 5.64 -12.68 3.21
CA VAL A 3 5.25 -13.46 2.02
C VAL A 3 3.75 -13.37 1.87
N THR A 4 3.27 -13.25 0.62
CA THR A 4 1.84 -13.31 0.34
C THR A 4 1.29 -14.72 0.61
N PRO A 5 0.00 -14.87 0.95
CA PRO A 5 -0.59 -16.18 1.23
C PRO A 5 -0.44 -17.20 0.09
N ASP A 6 -0.39 -16.74 -1.16
CA ASP A 6 -0.16 -17.58 -2.34
C ASP A 6 1.29 -18.04 -2.51
N GLY A 7 2.23 -17.52 -1.72
CA GLY A 7 3.65 -17.88 -1.74
C GLY A 7 4.47 -17.26 -2.88
N HIS A 8 3.84 -16.49 -3.78
CA HIS A 8 4.49 -16.00 -5.00
C HIS A 8 5.25 -14.68 -4.80
N SER A 9 4.75 -13.81 -3.92
CA SER A 9 5.32 -12.48 -3.70
C SER A 9 5.92 -12.34 -2.31
N ARG A 10 7.00 -11.56 -2.20
CA ARG A 10 7.72 -11.33 -0.94
C ARG A 10 8.03 -9.84 -0.78
N LEU A 11 7.98 -9.37 0.46
CA LEU A 11 8.42 -8.02 0.84
C LEU A 11 9.50 -8.14 1.91
N GLU A 12 10.66 -7.57 1.63
CA GLU A 12 11.74 -7.43 2.61
C GLU A 12 11.62 -6.10 3.33
N MET A 13 11.80 -6.12 4.66
CA MET A 13 11.80 -4.94 5.52
C MET A 13 13.17 -4.85 6.15
N SER A 14 13.86 -3.73 5.90
CA SER A 14 15.25 -3.55 6.28
C SER A 14 15.42 -2.27 7.07
N ARG A 15 16.24 -2.34 8.12
CA ARG A 15 16.62 -1.20 8.95
C ARG A 15 18.14 -1.11 8.97
N PHE A 16 18.69 0.01 8.49
CA PHE A 16 20.11 0.26 8.56
C PHE A 16 20.55 0.50 10.01
N LEU A 17 21.55 -0.26 10.46
CA LEU A 17 22.21 -0.06 11.76
C LEU A 17 23.48 0.78 11.61
N ALA A 18 24.27 0.47 10.57
CA ALA A 18 25.44 1.22 10.15
C ALA A 18 25.68 1.00 8.64
N PRO A 19 26.03 2.04 7.86
CA PRO A 19 25.96 3.45 8.24
C PRO A 19 24.50 3.90 8.49
N PRO A 20 24.27 5.05 9.14
CA PRO A 20 22.92 5.60 9.28
C PRO A 20 22.30 5.95 7.92
N VAL A 21 20.97 5.98 7.86
CA VAL A 21 20.22 6.42 6.67
C VAL A 21 20.52 7.89 6.39
N VAL A 22 20.80 8.23 5.13
CA VAL A 22 21.21 9.60 4.72
C VAL A 22 20.16 10.35 3.91
N ALA A 23 19.10 9.68 3.47
CA ALA A 23 17.98 10.28 2.74
C ALA A 23 16.70 9.47 2.98
N ASP A 24 15.54 10.13 2.87
CA ASP A 24 14.23 9.52 3.06
C ASP A 24 13.27 9.97 1.96
N HIS A 25 12.57 9.01 1.36
CA HIS A 25 11.55 9.22 0.34
C HIS A 25 10.24 8.48 0.66
N ARG A 26 10.05 7.99 1.90
CA ARG A 26 8.83 7.28 2.33
C ARG A 26 7.57 8.11 2.08
N ASN A 27 7.67 9.43 2.27
CA ASN A 27 6.58 10.40 2.10
C ASN A 27 6.65 11.22 0.81
N ALA A 28 7.40 10.77 -0.20
CA ALA A 28 7.44 11.46 -1.49
C ALA A 28 6.01 11.65 -2.07
N PRO A 29 5.74 12.76 -2.78
CA PRO A 29 4.44 13.00 -3.39
C PRO A 29 4.20 12.00 -4.54
N VAL A 30 2.94 11.74 -4.86
CA VAL A 30 2.54 10.70 -5.84
C VAL A 30 3.11 10.95 -7.23
N ASN A 31 3.41 12.20 -7.57
CA ASN A 31 3.99 12.63 -8.84
C ASN A 31 5.53 12.78 -8.80
N ALA A 32 6.22 12.12 -7.86
CA ALA A 32 7.68 12.05 -7.82
C ALA A 32 8.24 10.97 -8.75
N LEU A 33 9.45 11.19 -9.27
CA LEU A 33 10.23 10.15 -9.94
C LEU A 33 10.72 9.10 -8.94
N GLY A 34 10.77 7.83 -9.35
CA GLY A 34 11.28 6.71 -8.54
C GLY A 34 10.25 5.62 -8.29
N TYR A 35 10.52 4.76 -7.31
CA TYR A 35 9.53 3.76 -6.88
C TYR A 35 8.33 4.45 -6.24
N LEU A 36 7.14 4.16 -6.76
CA LEU A 36 5.91 4.75 -6.24
C LEU A 36 5.30 3.88 -5.13
N ARG A 37 4.87 2.66 -5.44
CA ARG A 37 4.15 1.77 -4.50
C ARG A 37 4.18 0.32 -4.94
N VAL A 38 3.84 -0.57 -4.01
CA VAL A 38 3.30 -1.90 -4.30
C VAL A 38 1.77 -1.87 -4.28
N MET A 39 1.11 -2.76 -5.01
CA MET A 39 -0.34 -2.89 -5.07
C MET A 39 -0.74 -4.27 -4.55
N PHE A 40 -1.73 -4.32 -3.65
CA PHE A 40 -2.30 -5.57 -3.14
C PHE A 40 -3.75 -5.71 -3.55
N THR A 41 -4.14 -6.87 -4.06
CA THR A 41 -5.54 -7.24 -4.23
C THR A 41 -6.07 -7.85 -2.94
N VAL A 42 -7.25 -7.43 -2.50
CA VAL A 42 -7.95 -7.93 -1.30
C VAL A 42 -9.39 -8.32 -1.65
N GLU A 43 -9.98 -9.19 -0.83
CA GLU A 43 -11.37 -9.64 -1.02
C GLU A 43 -12.39 -8.55 -0.66
N ASP A 44 -12.10 -7.73 0.36
CA ASP A 44 -12.98 -6.64 0.83
C ASP A 44 -12.15 -5.38 1.11
N ILE A 45 -12.26 -4.40 0.22
CA ILE A 45 -11.56 -3.11 0.34
C ILE A 45 -12.07 -2.30 1.53
N ASP A 46 -13.38 -2.30 1.78
CA ASP A 46 -13.98 -1.46 2.83
C ASP A 46 -13.61 -2.00 4.21
N GLY A 47 -13.72 -3.32 4.42
CA GLY A 47 -13.28 -3.97 5.66
C GLY A 47 -11.78 -3.86 5.88
N THR A 48 -10.98 -3.92 4.80
CA THR A 48 -9.52 -3.72 4.88
C THR A 48 -9.19 -2.30 5.32
N LEU A 49 -9.79 -1.29 4.70
CA LEU A 49 -9.56 0.12 5.06
C LEU A 49 -10.02 0.44 6.48
N ALA A 50 -11.17 -0.08 6.91
CA ALA A 50 -11.67 0.10 8.26
C ALA A 50 -10.71 -0.48 9.32
N ARG A 51 -10.04 -1.60 9.02
CA ARG A 51 -9.02 -2.18 9.90
C ARG A 51 -7.73 -1.38 9.88
N LEU A 52 -7.24 -1.02 8.70
CA LEU A 52 -5.97 -0.28 8.56
C LEU A 52 -6.05 1.13 9.16
N SER A 53 -7.19 1.81 9.03
CA SER A 53 -7.39 3.14 9.63
C SER A 53 -7.29 3.12 11.15
N LYS A 54 -7.78 2.05 11.82
CA LYS A 54 -7.60 1.85 13.27
C LYS A 54 -6.13 1.70 13.68
N HIS A 55 -5.25 1.35 12.74
CA HIS A 55 -3.80 1.27 12.93
C HIS A 55 -3.06 2.50 12.41
N GLY A 56 -3.76 3.59 12.09
CA GLY A 56 -3.18 4.87 11.69
C GLY A 56 -2.89 5.00 10.18
N ALA A 57 -3.44 4.12 9.34
CA ALA A 57 -3.37 4.32 7.90
C ALA A 57 -4.33 5.44 7.45
N GLU A 58 -3.87 6.26 6.51
CA GLU A 58 -4.61 7.39 5.98
C GLU A 58 -4.92 7.19 4.49
N LEU A 59 -6.16 7.46 4.09
CA LEU A 59 -6.57 7.40 2.69
C LEU A 59 -5.93 8.56 1.90
N VAL A 60 -5.36 8.26 0.74
CA VAL A 60 -4.87 9.26 -0.21
C VAL A 60 -5.89 9.38 -1.34
N GLY A 61 -6.69 10.44 -1.29
CA GLY A 61 -7.80 10.64 -2.22
C GLY A 61 -9.03 9.86 -1.77
N GLU A 62 -9.60 9.08 -2.68
CA GLU A 62 -10.88 8.37 -2.50
C GLU A 62 -10.77 6.91 -2.93
N VAL A 63 -11.73 6.08 -2.50
CA VAL A 63 -11.94 4.76 -3.10
C VAL A 63 -12.67 4.95 -4.42
N VAL A 64 -12.03 4.58 -5.52
CA VAL A 64 -12.55 4.75 -6.88
C VAL A 64 -12.96 3.39 -7.42
N GLN A 65 -14.13 3.33 -8.07
CA GLN A 65 -14.53 2.18 -8.87
C GLN A 65 -14.16 2.43 -10.33
N HIS A 66 -13.48 1.46 -10.94
CA HIS A 66 -13.18 1.45 -12.37
C HIS A 66 -14.09 0.45 -13.07
N GLU A 67 -15.07 1.01 -13.78
CA GLU A 67 -16.11 0.23 -14.49
C GLU A 67 -16.73 -0.82 -13.55
N ASP A 68 -17.05 -1.99 -14.07
CA ASP A 68 -17.54 -3.13 -13.29
C ASP A 68 -16.42 -4.15 -13.00
N THR A 69 -15.14 -3.72 -13.04
CA THR A 69 -13.99 -4.64 -12.95
C THR A 69 -13.28 -4.58 -11.61
N TYR A 70 -12.98 -3.38 -11.07
CA TYR A 70 -12.27 -3.28 -9.79
C TYR A 70 -12.56 -1.99 -9.04
N ARG A 71 -12.44 -2.03 -7.71
CA ARG A 71 -12.34 -0.86 -6.83
C ARG A 71 -10.90 -0.71 -6.37
N LEU A 72 -10.41 0.52 -6.21
CA LEU A 72 -9.07 0.76 -5.69
C LEU A 72 -8.94 2.07 -4.92
N CYS A 73 -7.87 2.17 -4.14
CA CYS A 73 -7.41 3.40 -3.52
C CYS A 73 -5.91 3.36 -3.24
N TYR A 74 -5.35 4.51 -2.90
CA TYR A 74 -4.06 4.60 -2.22
C TYR A 74 -4.24 4.91 -0.75
N ILE A 75 -3.35 4.37 0.07
CA ILE A 75 -3.22 4.74 1.47
C ILE A 75 -1.78 5.10 1.79
N ARG A 76 -1.57 5.91 2.83
CA ARG A 76 -0.30 5.98 3.55
C ARG A 76 -0.41 5.11 4.79
N GLY A 77 0.46 4.12 4.89
CA GLY A 77 0.52 3.19 6.01
C GLY A 77 1.60 3.56 7.02
N LEU A 78 2.24 2.53 7.59
CA LEU A 78 3.34 2.69 8.53
C LEU A 78 4.47 3.56 7.94
N GLU A 79 4.97 4.49 8.75
CA GLU A 79 6.01 5.47 8.37
C GLU A 79 5.64 6.33 7.13
N GLY A 80 4.35 6.37 6.79
CA GLY A 80 3.82 7.12 5.65
C GLY A 80 4.10 6.50 4.27
N ILE A 81 4.58 5.25 4.23
CA ILE A 81 4.80 4.51 3.00
C ILE A 81 3.48 4.36 2.25
N ILE A 82 3.49 4.71 0.96
CA ILE A 82 2.31 4.62 0.12
C ILE A 82 2.09 3.19 -0.41
N ILE A 83 0.86 2.71 -0.28
CA ILE A 83 0.43 1.37 -0.70
C ILE A 83 -0.85 1.49 -1.54
N GLY A 84 -0.92 0.73 -2.63
CA GLY A 84 -2.17 0.55 -3.37
C GLY A 84 -2.96 -0.63 -2.83
N ILE A 85 -4.28 -0.48 -2.73
CA ILE A 85 -5.21 -1.56 -2.43
C ILE A 85 -6.25 -1.61 -3.55
N ALA A 86 -6.52 -2.80 -4.06
CA ALA A 86 -7.57 -3.05 -5.03
C ALA A 86 -8.45 -4.22 -4.59
N GLN A 87 -9.71 -4.21 -5.01
CA GLN A 87 -10.64 -5.32 -4.90
C GLN A 87 -11.17 -5.61 -6.29
N ASP A 88 -11.10 -6.88 -6.70
CA ASP A 88 -11.73 -7.37 -7.93
C ASP A 88 -13.26 -7.44 -7.73
N LEU A 89 -14.02 -6.99 -8.73
CA LEU A 89 -15.50 -7.04 -8.74
C LEU A 89 -16.03 -8.21 -9.58
N GLY A 90 -15.16 -8.89 -10.34
CA GLY A 90 -15.51 -9.91 -11.32
C GLY A 90 -15.44 -11.35 -10.83
N GLN A 91 -15.67 -11.61 -9.53
CA GLN A 91 -15.88 -12.96 -8.98
C GLN A 91 -17.33 -13.22 -8.58
#